data_AF-A0A7Y0S1K0-F1
#
_entry.id   AF-A0A7Y0S1K0-F1
#
_cell.length_a   1.000
_cell.length_b   1.000
_cell.length_c   1.000
_cell.angle_alpha   90.00
_cell.angle_beta   90.00
_cell.angle_gamma   90.00
#
_symmetry.space_group_name_H-M   'P 1'
#
loop_
_entity.id
_entity.type
_entity.pdbx_description
1 polymer ?
#
loop_
_entity_poly.entity_id
_entity_poly.type
_entity_poly.pdbx_seq_one_letter_code
_entity_poly.pdbx_strand_id
1 'polypeptide(L)'
;SSRCHLSQDAISALSQYHWPGNIRELENVIQRALVMRHGDYITAHDLMLPIELVASVPTAEPTSSFGHVEAKKQAEYQFILEKLRQFG
;
A
#
# COMPACT_ATOMS: atom_id res chain seq x y z
N SER A 1 18.13 -1.30 -13.08
CA SER A 1 16.68 -1.52 -12.86
C SER A 1 16.26 -2.75 -13.63
N SER A 2 16.08 -3.88 -12.96
CA SER A 2 15.60 -5.10 -13.61
C SER A 2 14.15 -4.89 -14.03
N ARG A 3 13.90 -4.85 -15.35
CA ARG A 3 12.54 -4.76 -15.90
C ARG A 3 11.81 -6.05 -15.56
N CYS A 4 10.66 -5.93 -14.91
CA CYS A 4 9.76 -7.04 -14.61
C CYS A 4 8.45 -6.82 -15.35
N HIS A 5 7.88 -7.88 -15.90
CA HIS A 5 6.58 -7.86 -16.57
C HIS A 5 5.53 -8.54 -15.69
N LEU A 6 4.27 -8.17 -15.86
CA LEU A 6 3.14 -8.88 -15.26
C LEU A 6 2.56 -9.81 -16.32
N SER A 7 2.27 -11.05 -15.93
CA SER A 7 1.50 -11.95 -16.78
C SER A 7 0.04 -11.53 -16.82
N GLN A 8 -0.70 -12.05 -17.80
CA GLN A 8 -2.11 -11.68 -17.99
C GLN A 8 -2.98 -12.10 -16.80
N ASP A 9 -2.72 -13.28 -16.22
CA ASP A 9 -3.39 -13.78 -15.02
C ASP A 9 -3.08 -12.91 -13.78
N ALA A 10 -1.84 -12.41 -13.64
CA ALA A 10 -1.48 -11.49 -12.57
C ALA A 10 -2.29 -10.18 -12.67
N ILE A 11 -2.38 -9.59 -13.86
CA ILE A 11 -3.17 -8.38 -14.11
C ILE A 11 -4.66 -8.62 -13.77
N SER A 12 -5.20 -9.74 -14.22
CA SER A 12 -6.59 -10.12 -13.93
C SER A 12 -6.83 -10.31 -12.44
N ALA A 13 -5.90 -10.91 -11.70
CA ALA A 13 -6.01 -11.11 -10.26
C ALA A 13 -5.95 -9.77 -9.50
N LEU A 14 -5.00 -8.89 -9.84
CA LEU A 14 -4.88 -7.55 -9.25
C LEU A 14 -6.13 -6.70 -9.48
N SER A 15 -6.76 -6.85 -10.64
CA SER A 15 -7.96 -6.08 -11.04
C SER A 15 -9.24 -6.59 -10.38
N GLN A 16 -9.29 -7.87 -9.99
CA GLN A 16 -10.45 -8.49 -9.35
C GLN A 16 -10.40 -8.41 -7.82
N TYR A 17 -9.23 -8.16 -7.23
CA TYR A 17 -9.08 -8.05 -5.79
C TYR A 17 -9.63 -6.71 -5.27
N HIS A 18 -10.34 -6.75 -4.14
CA HIS A 18 -11.09 -5.60 -3.62
C HIS A 18 -10.25 -4.63 -2.77
N TRP A 19 -8.96 -4.92 -2.57
CA TRP A 19 -7.96 -4.07 -1.89
C TRP A 19 -8.45 -3.36 -0.62
N PRO A 20 -8.45 -4.03 0.55
CA PRO A 20 -8.98 -3.46 1.80
C PRO A 20 -8.20 -2.23 2.30
N GLY A 21 -6.91 -2.09 1.91
CA GLY A 21 -5.97 -1.07 2.41
C GLY A 21 -5.53 0.02 1.40
N ASN A 22 -6.23 0.20 0.26
CA ASN A 22 -5.83 1.10 -0.84
C ASN A 22 -4.47 0.71 -1.50
N ILE A 23 -3.80 1.68 -2.13
CA ILE A 23 -2.54 1.54 -2.88
C ILE A 23 -1.40 0.93 -2.04
N ARG A 24 -1.40 1.08 -0.70
CA ARG A 24 -0.36 0.49 0.15
C ARG A 24 -0.34 -1.02 0.09
N GLU A 25 -1.51 -1.65 0.04
CA GLU A 25 -1.60 -3.11 -0.06
C GLU A 25 -1.22 -3.62 -1.44
N LEU A 26 -1.53 -2.85 -2.49
CA LEU A 26 -1.01 -3.12 -3.81
C LEU A 26 0.53 -3.04 -3.83
N GLU A 27 1.12 -2.01 -3.23
CA GLU A 27 2.57 -1.86 -3.13
C GLU A 27 3.22 -3.02 -2.39
N ASN A 28 2.69 -3.38 -1.21
CA ASN A 28 3.17 -4.51 -0.42
C ASN A 28 3.11 -5.83 -1.20
N VAL A 29 2.00 -6.09 -1.90
CA VAL A 29 1.85 -7.28 -2.74
C VAL A 29 2.85 -7.29 -3.89
N ILE A 30 3.01 -6.18 -4.61
CA ILE A 30 3.94 -6.09 -5.75
C ILE A 30 5.39 -6.22 -5.27
N GLN A 31 5.77 -5.57 -4.16
CA GLN A 31 7.12 -5.70 -3.59
C GLN A 31 7.45 -7.15 -3.24
N ARG A 32 6.52 -7.85 -2.57
CA ARG A 32 6.68 -9.27 -2.26
C ARG A 32 6.78 -10.10 -3.55
N ALA A 33 5.91 -9.87 -4.53
CA ALA A 33 5.93 -10.59 -5.79
C ALA A 33 7.24 -10.36 -6.57
N LEU A 34 7.83 -9.16 -6.50
CA LEU A 34 9.13 -8.88 -7.11
C LEU A 34 10.26 -9.68 -6.46
N VAL A 35 10.16 -10.02 -5.17
CA VAL A 35 11.12 -10.86 -4.44
C VAL A 35 10.89 -12.34 -4.71
N MET A 36 9.62 -12.75 -4.82
CA MET A 36 9.24 -14.17 -4.99
C MET A 36 9.27 -14.65 -6.44
N ARG A 37 9.16 -13.75 -7.41
CA ARG A 37 9.11 -14.12 -8.83
C ARG A 37 10.34 -14.92 -9.24
N HIS A 38 10.11 -15.90 -10.09
CA HIS A 38 11.17 -16.62 -10.77
C HIS A 38 11.31 -16.09 -12.20
N GLY A 39 12.38 -15.33 -12.46
CA GLY A 39 12.66 -14.74 -13.77
C GLY A 39 12.07 -13.34 -13.94
N ASP A 40 11.63 -13.03 -15.16
CA ASP A 40 11.26 -11.67 -15.58
C ASP A 40 9.75 -11.39 -15.52
N TYR A 41 8.95 -12.35 -15.04
CA TYR A 41 7.49 -12.26 -14.98
C TYR A 41 6.98 -12.48 -13.57
N ILE A 42 6.03 -11.66 -13.15
CA ILE A 42 5.17 -11.91 -11.98
C ILE A 42 3.89 -12.57 -12.47
N THR A 43 3.59 -13.74 -11.94
CA THR A 43 2.35 -14.50 -12.16
C THR A 43 1.33 -14.26 -11.05
N ALA A 44 0.08 -14.66 -11.25
CA ALA A 44 -0.94 -14.58 -10.20
C ALA A 44 -0.54 -15.37 -8.94
N HIS A 45 0.25 -16.43 -9.10
CA HIS A 45 0.76 -17.22 -7.98
C HIS A 45 1.77 -16.43 -7.13
N ASP A 46 2.63 -15.65 -7.78
CA ASP A 46 3.66 -14.83 -7.11
C ASP A 46 3.05 -13.67 -6.31
N LEU A 47 1.85 -13.21 -6.69
CA LEU A 47 1.13 -12.18 -5.94
C LEU A 47 0.68 -12.67 -4.56
N MET A 48 0.46 -13.98 -4.40
CA MET A 48 -0.02 -14.60 -3.16
C MET A 48 -1.19 -13.83 -2.54
N LEU A 49 -2.16 -13.42 -3.38
CA LEU A 49 -3.35 -12.71 -2.93
C LEU A 49 -4.18 -13.65 -2.03
N PRO A 50 -4.66 -13.18 -0.87
CA PRO A 50 -5.60 -13.95 -0.07
C PRO A 50 -6.82 -14.31 -0.93
N ILE A 51 -7.26 -15.56 -0.86
CA ILE A 51 -8.55 -15.93 -1.42
C ILE A 51 -9.60 -15.42 -0.42
N GLU A 52 -9.87 -14.12 -0.48
CA GLU A 52 -11.09 -13.58 0.11
C GLU A 52 -12.24 -14.00 -0.80
N LEU A 53 -12.70 -15.24 -0.60
CA LEU A 53 -14.09 -15.58 -0.85
C LEU A 53 -14.90 -14.40 -0.30
N VAL A 54 -15.74 -13.81 -1.14
CA VAL A 54 -16.61 -12.64 -0.91
C VAL A 54 -17.63 -12.82 0.24
N ALA A 55 -17.19 -13.37 1.37
CA ALA A 55 -17.87 -13.30 2.64
C ALA A 55 -17.60 -11.90 3.17
N SER A 56 -18.63 -11.06 3.07
CA SER A 56 -18.79 -9.83 3.83
C SER A 56 -18.58 -10.09 5.33
N VAL A 57 -17.32 -10.02 5.78
CA VAL A 57 -16.96 -9.93 7.19
C VAL A 57 -16.19 -8.62 7.35
N PRO A 58 -16.70 -7.65 8.14
CA PRO A 58 -15.92 -6.48 8.48
C PRO A 58 -14.85 -6.90 9.48
N THR A 59 -13.71 -7.37 8.98
CA THR A 59 -12.53 -7.62 9.80
C THR A 59 -11.94 -6.26 10.14
N ALA A 60 -12.34 -5.75 11.30
CA ALA A 60 -11.76 -4.61 11.93
C ALA A 60 -10.30 -4.90 12.31
N GLU A 61 -9.36 -4.41 11.50
CA GLU A 61 -8.02 -4.07 11.97
C GLU A 61 -7.92 -2.54 12.05
N PRO A 62 -7.69 -1.95 13.24
CA PRO A 62 -7.42 -0.53 13.34
C PRO A 62 -5.94 -0.32 13.01
N THR A 63 -5.62 -0.09 11.75
CA THR A 63 -4.34 0.58 11.42
C THR A 63 -4.62 1.89 10.72
N SER A 64 -5.31 2.76 11.47
CA SER A 64 -5.21 4.19 11.29
C SER A 64 -3.76 4.61 11.54
N SER A 65 -2.97 4.67 10.48
CA SER A 65 -1.66 5.35 10.46
C SER A 65 -1.42 6.06 9.12
N PHE A 66 -2.49 6.57 8.52
CA PHE A 66 -2.42 7.70 7.60
C PHE A 66 -2.70 9.04 8.31
N GLY A 67 -3.43 9.05 9.44
CA GLY A 67 -3.61 10.28 10.24
C GLY A 67 -2.37 10.74 11.02
N HIS A 68 -1.34 9.89 11.14
CA HIS A 68 -0.17 10.20 11.97
C HIS A 68 0.90 11.03 11.23
N VAL A 69 0.93 11.02 9.90
CA VAL A 69 1.92 11.78 9.11
C VAL A 69 1.45 13.22 8.89
N GLU A 70 0.18 13.43 8.59
CA GLU A 70 -0.39 14.78 8.42
C GLU A 70 -0.48 15.53 9.76
N ALA A 71 -0.86 14.86 10.85
CA ALA A 71 -0.88 15.49 12.18
C ALA A 71 0.51 15.98 12.63
N LYS A 72 1.56 15.19 12.38
CA LYS A 72 2.95 15.59 12.69
C LYS A 72 3.40 16.79 11.86
N LYS A 73 3.10 16.78 10.56
CA LYS A 73 3.48 17.86 9.64
C LYS A 73 2.79 19.18 9.99
N GLN A 74 1.53 19.12 10.43
CA GLN A 74 0.76 20.29 10.84
C GLN A 74 1.22 20.87 12.19
N ALA A 75 1.63 20.01 13.13
CA ALA A 75 2.22 20.45 14.40
C ALA A 75 3.57 21.15 14.22
N GLU A 76 4.44 20.59 13.36
CA GLU A 76 5.74 21.22 13.02
C GLU A 76 5.55 22.58 12.36
N TYR A 77 4.61 22.70 11.40
CA TYR A 77 4.29 23.95 10.73
C TYR A 77 3.81 25.03 11.71
N GLN A 78 2.91 24.68 12.63
CA GLN A 78 2.40 25.60 13.64
C GLN A 78 3.50 26.05 14.61
N PHE A 79 4.38 25.16 15.03
CA PHE A 79 5.49 25.50 15.93
C PHE A 79 6.48 26.49 15.29
N ILE A 80 6.79 26.30 14.00
CA ILE A 80 7.67 27.22 13.26
C ILE A 80 7.02 28.60 13.14
N LEU A 81 5.72 28.67 12.81
CA LEU A 81 4.99 29.95 12.73
C LEU A 81 4.91 30.67 14.08
N GLU A 82 4.65 29.93 15.16
CA GLU A 82 4.61 30.47 16.52
C GLU A 82 5.97 31.10 16.87
N LYS A 83 7.05 30.39 16.58
CA LYS A 83 8.41 30.89 16.83
C LYS A 83 8.73 32.12 15.98
N LEU A 84 8.37 32.14 14.71
CA LEU A 84 8.60 33.31 13.85
C LEU A 84 7.80 34.54 14.33
N ARG A 85 6.61 34.36 14.90
CA ARG A 85 5.79 35.44 15.47
C ARG A 85 6.34 35.99 16.79
N GLN A 86 7.11 35.20 17.54
CA GLN A 86 7.70 35.60 18.83
C GLN A 86 8.97 36.46 18.68
N PHE A 87 9.67 36.34 17.54
CA PHE A 87 10.95 37.01 17.29
C PHE A 87 10.87 38.12 16.23
N GLY A 88 9.69 38.43 15.70
CA GLY A 88 9.41 39.63 14.89
C GLY A 88 8.77 40.71 15.73
#